data_AF-A0A951W0Z4-F1
#
_entry.id   AF-A0A951W0Z4-F1
#
_cell.length_a   1.000
_cell.length_b   1.000
_cell.length_c   1.000
_cell.angle_alpha   90.00
_cell.angle_beta   90.00
_cell.angle_gamma   90.00
#
_symmetry.space_group_name_H-M   'P 1'
#
loop_
_entity.id
_entity.type
_entity.pdbx_description
1 polymer ?
#
loop_
_entity_poly.entity_id
_entity_poly.type
_entity_poly.pdbx_seq_one_letter_code
_entity_poly.pdbx_strand_id
1 'polypeptide(L)'
;LALLKMALVICIPMVLLIGTYDLKTVVTVSVVQFALFFVDFWFQLARWIDSTILDALYGSGFGWNRPHANFDPLIGLDNAFGDMLLNFVMAAMFVVLPGFWVAALAWAGVRAGNVAQMMATSTDGAKSAGSKAVNKVV
;
A
#
# COMPACT_ATOMS: atom_id res chain seq x y z
N LEU A 1 -13.34 1.54 4.16
CA LEU A 1 -12.49 0.36 4.41
C LEU A 1 -13.01 -0.57 5.52
N ALA A 2 -13.86 -0.09 6.44
CA ALA A 2 -14.40 -0.91 7.54
C ALA A 2 -15.03 -2.23 7.06
N LEU A 3 -15.82 -2.23 5.98
CA LEU A 3 -16.41 -3.46 5.43
C LEU A 3 -15.36 -4.48 4.96
N LEU A 4 -14.28 -4.03 4.31
CA LEU A 4 -13.19 -4.91 3.87
C LEU A 4 -12.43 -5.50 5.07
N LYS A 5 -12.18 -4.70 6.10
CA LYS A 5 -11.55 -5.16 7.35
C LYS A 5 -12.42 -6.15 8.09
N MET A 6 -13.73 -5.91 8.16
CA MET A 6 -14.67 -6.83 8.79
C MET A 6 -14.79 -8.14 8.00
N ALA A 7 -14.85 -8.06 6.66
CA ALA A 7 -14.84 -9.23 5.80
C ALA A 7 -13.55 -10.06 6.00
N LEU A 8 -12.38 -9.41 6.05
CA LEU A 8 -11.11 -10.08 6.33
C LEU A 8 -11.18 -10.80 7.68
N VAL A 9 -11.58 -10.13 8.75
CA VAL A 9 -11.65 -10.70 10.11
C VAL A 9 -12.56 -11.93 10.16
N ILE A 10 -13.69 -11.90 9.45
CA ILE A 10 -14.60 -13.04 9.32
C ILE A 10 -13.97 -14.18 8.51
N CYS A 11 -13.17 -13.86 7.49
CA CYS A 11 -12.48 -14.85 6.67
C CYS A 11 -11.28 -15.50 7.36
N ILE A 12 -10.65 -14.87 8.37
CA ILE A 12 -9.49 -15.42 9.11
C ILE A 12 -9.73 -16.87 9.56
N PRO A 13 -10.79 -17.20 10.33
CA PRO A 13 -11.02 -18.57 10.77
C PRO A 13 -11.23 -19.54 9.60
N MET A 14 -11.93 -19.15 8.53
CA MET A 14 -12.08 -20.02 7.35
C MET A 14 -10.73 -20.31 6.68
N VAL A 15 -9.88 -19.29 6.51
CA VAL A 15 -8.57 -19.44 5.88
C VAL A 15 -7.64 -20.32 6.73
N LEU A 16 -7.68 -20.16 8.06
CA LEU A 16 -6.89 -20.99 8.98
C LEU A 16 -7.34 -22.45 8.98
N LEU A 17 -8.66 -22.70 8.90
CA LEU A 17 -9.21 -24.05 8.80
C LEU A 17 -8.79 -24.74 7.50
N ILE A 18 -8.89 -24.06 6.36
CA ILE A 18 -8.46 -24.60 5.06
C ILE A 18 -6.94 -24.85 5.05
N GLY A 19 -6.17 -23.95 5.66
CA GLY A 19 -4.72 -24.07 5.80
C GLY A 19 -4.26 -25.00 6.92
N THR A 20 -5.15 -25.78 7.55
CA THR A 20 -4.86 -26.69 8.67
C THR A 20 -4.02 -26.07 9.79
N TYR A 21 -4.19 -24.77 10.05
CA TYR A 21 -3.37 -23.99 11.00
C TYR A 21 -1.85 -24.02 10.72
N ASP A 22 -1.43 -24.22 9.46
CA ASP A 22 -0.02 -24.14 9.09
C ASP A 22 0.55 -22.75 9.41
N LEU A 23 1.77 -22.72 9.94
CA LEU A 23 2.50 -21.51 10.29
C LEU A 23 2.64 -20.58 9.08
N LYS A 24 2.83 -21.15 7.88
CA LYS A 24 2.87 -20.37 6.64
C LYS A 24 1.57 -19.58 6.44
N THR A 25 0.42 -20.22 6.65
CA THR A 25 -0.90 -19.60 6.50
C THR A 25 -1.11 -18.52 7.56
N VAL A 26 -0.77 -18.79 8.82
CA VAL A 26 -0.88 -17.82 9.93
C VAL A 26 -0.06 -16.55 9.66
N VAL A 27 1.19 -16.72 9.23
CA VAL A 27 2.09 -15.59 8.91
C VAL A 27 1.55 -14.81 7.72
N THR A 28 1.08 -15.49 6.69
CA THR A 28 0.51 -14.84 5.50
C THR A 28 -0.71 -13.99 5.86
N VAL A 29 -1.64 -14.54 6.64
CA VAL A 29 -2.84 -13.80 7.07
C VAL A 29 -2.48 -12.59 7.92
N SER A 30 -1.49 -12.72 8.81
CA SER A 30 -1.02 -11.60 9.65
C SER A 30 -0.42 -10.46 8.82
N VAL A 31 0.37 -10.80 7.79
CA VAL A 31 0.95 -9.81 6.86
C VAL A 31 -0.14 -9.12 6.04
N VAL A 32 -1.14 -9.88 5.54
CA VAL A 32 -2.28 -9.32 4.82
C VAL A 32 -3.10 -8.38 5.71
N GLN A 33 -3.33 -8.77 6.97
CA GLN A 33 -4.03 -7.94 7.94
C GLN A 33 -3.25 -6.64 8.17
N PHE A 34 -1.96 -6.71 8.47
CA PHE A 34 -1.10 -5.54 8.61
C PHE A 34 -1.17 -4.62 7.38
N ALA A 35 -1.04 -5.18 6.19
CA ALA A 35 -1.11 -4.44 4.94
C ALA A 35 -2.42 -3.66 4.80
N LEU A 36 -3.56 -4.33 5.02
CA LEU A 36 -4.89 -3.71 4.93
C LEU A 36 -5.17 -2.70 6.03
N PHE A 37 -4.62 -2.89 7.23
CA PHE A 37 -4.73 -1.87 8.29
C PHE A 37 -4.00 -0.60 7.92
N PHE A 38 -2.81 -0.72 7.33
CA PHE A 38 -1.97 0.41 6.97
C PHE A 38 -2.46 1.18 5.72
N VAL A 39 -3.29 0.55 4.87
CA VAL A 39 -3.96 1.27 3.76
C VAL A 39 -4.83 2.44 4.26
N ASP A 40 -5.46 2.33 5.44
CA ASP A 40 -6.24 3.45 6.00
C ASP A 40 -5.37 4.66 6.35
N PHE A 41 -4.11 4.44 6.73
CA PHE A 41 -3.17 5.54 6.96
C PHE A 41 -2.95 6.33 5.67
N TRP A 42 -2.77 5.67 4.52
CA TRP A 42 -2.58 6.35 3.23
C TRP A 42 -3.81 7.13 2.79
N PHE A 43 -5.02 6.64 3.08
CA PHE A 43 -6.24 7.39 2.82
C PHE A 43 -6.42 8.59 3.75
N GLN A 44 -5.99 8.49 5.00
CA GLN A 44 -6.01 9.62 5.93
C GLN A 44 -4.93 10.64 5.55
N LEU A 45 -3.76 10.19 5.12
CA LEU A 45 -2.70 11.04 4.59
C LEU A 45 -3.17 11.80 3.35
N ALA A 46 -3.86 11.14 2.41
CA ALA A 46 -4.44 11.80 1.23
C ALA A 46 -5.40 12.93 1.61
N ARG A 47 -6.33 12.68 2.55
CA ARG A 47 -7.25 13.71 3.08
C ARG A 47 -6.53 14.83 3.84
N TRP A 48 -5.47 14.48 4.55
CA TRP A 48 -4.68 15.45 5.30
C TRP A 48 -3.92 16.38 4.35
N ILE A 49 -3.28 15.84 3.31
CA ILE A 49 -2.59 16.63 2.30
C ILE A 49 -3.59 17.57 1.60
N ASP A 50 -4.73 17.06 1.17
CA ASP A 50 -5.82 17.86 0.62
C ASP A 50 -6.18 19.05 1.56
N SER A 51 -6.62 18.76 2.78
CA SER A 51 -7.11 19.79 3.70
C SER A 51 -6.04 20.73 4.25
N THR A 52 -4.80 20.27 4.46
CA THR A 52 -3.77 21.03 5.20
C THR A 52 -2.77 21.71 4.26
N ILE A 53 -2.40 21.08 3.15
CA ILE A 53 -1.42 21.65 2.21
C ILE A 53 -2.09 22.65 1.26
N LEU A 54 -3.34 22.42 0.82
CA LEU A 54 -4.04 23.44 0.04
C LEU A 54 -4.38 24.68 0.89
N ASP A 55 -4.73 24.52 2.16
CA ASP A 55 -4.92 25.65 3.08
C ASP A 55 -3.62 26.43 3.33
N ALA A 56 -2.46 25.76 3.32
CA ALA A 56 -1.16 26.40 3.49
C ALA A 56 -0.62 27.06 2.20
N LEU A 57 -0.89 26.47 1.02
CA LEU A 57 -0.44 26.98 -0.28
C LEU A 57 -1.37 28.04 -0.88
N TYR A 58 -2.68 27.91 -0.66
CA TYR A 58 -3.68 28.83 -1.20
C TYR A 58 -4.37 29.69 -0.13
N GLY A 59 -4.14 29.43 1.16
CA GLY A 59 -4.68 30.20 2.29
C GLY A 59 -6.11 29.80 2.68
N SER A 60 -6.39 29.75 3.98
CA SER A 60 -7.72 29.42 4.54
C SER A 60 -8.69 30.62 4.51
N GLY A 61 -9.88 30.47 3.93
CA GLY A 61 -10.98 31.48 3.90
C GLY A 61 -11.40 32.08 2.54
N PHE A 62 -12.55 32.78 2.52
CA PHE A 62 -13.17 33.45 1.37
C PHE A 62 -12.64 34.89 1.20
N GLY A 63 -11.96 35.20 0.08
CA GLY A 63 -11.43 36.55 -0.18
C GLY A 63 -10.85 36.73 -1.59
N TRP A 64 -10.87 37.98 -2.08
CA TRP A 64 -10.57 38.43 -3.46
C TRP A 64 -9.23 37.95 -4.07
N ASN A 65 -8.28 37.48 -3.24
CA ASN A 65 -6.96 37.02 -3.66
C ASN A 65 -6.79 35.48 -3.55
N ARG A 66 -7.88 34.71 -3.71
CA ARG A 66 -7.91 33.26 -3.49
C ARG A 66 -8.54 32.54 -4.70
N PRO A 67 -7.91 31.49 -5.28
CA PRO A 67 -8.42 30.87 -6.51
C PRO A 67 -9.69 30.01 -6.34
N HIS A 68 -10.00 29.57 -5.11
CA HIS A 68 -11.01 28.53 -4.88
C HIS A 68 -12.41 29.03 -4.49
N ALA A 69 -12.67 30.35 -4.56
CA ALA A 69 -14.01 30.88 -4.30
C ALA A 69 -14.32 32.21 -5.01
N ASN A 70 -13.70 32.48 -6.16
CA ASN A 70 -14.06 33.63 -6.98
C ASN A 70 -15.12 33.21 -8.00
N PHE A 71 -16.39 33.32 -7.63
CA PHE A 71 -17.47 33.46 -8.62
C PHE A 71 -17.34 34.86 -9.24
N ASP A 72 -16.30 35.05 -10.06
CA ASP A 72 -16.12 36.23 -10.91
C ASP A 72 -16.56 35.85 -12.34
N PRO A 73 -17.72 36.34 -12.81
CA PRO A 73 -18.29 35.98 -14.11
C PRO A 73 -17.43 36.32 -15.32
N LEU A 74 -16.36 37.12 -15.15
CA LEU A 74 -15.50 37.58 -16.23
C LEU A 74 -14.10 36.94 -16.23
N ILE A 75 -13.66 36.32 -15.13
CA ILE A 75 -12.35 35.63 -14.99
C ILE A 75 -12.51 34.10 -14.79
N GLY A 76 -13.73 33.62 -14.50
CA GLY A 76 -14.04 32.21 -14.26
C GLY A 76 -13.94 31.26 -15.48
N LEU A 77 -13.79 31.78 -16.70
CA LEU A 77 -13.62 30.95 -17.91
C LEU A 77 -12.17 30.46 -18.10
N ASP A 78 -11.18 31.15 -17.50
CA ASP A 78 -9.75 30.85 -17.67
C ASP A 78 -9.21 29.86 -16.61
N ASN A 79 -9.88 29.78 -15.44
CA ASN A 79 -9.54 28.85 -14.36
C ASN A 79 -10.28 27.52 -14.42
N ALA A 80 -11.21 27.31 -15.37
CA ALA A 80 -12.01 26.09 -15.47
C ALA A 80 -11.15 24.84 -15.69
N PHE A 81 -10.08 24.94 -16.50
CA PHE A 81 -9.13 23.84 -16.70
C PHE A 81 -8.23 23.62 -15.47
N GLY A 82 -7.83 24.70 -14.78
CA GLY A 82 -6.99 24.61 -13.57
C GLY A 82 -7.74 23.96 -12.40
N ASP A 83 -9.00 24.32 -12.22
CA ASP A 83 -9.88 23.74 -11.20
C ASP A 83 -10.23 22.28 -11.52
N MET A 84 -10.50 21.97 -12.79
CA MET A 84 -10.70 20.58 -13.24
C MET A 84 -9.44 19.72 -13.06
N LEU A 85 -8.24 20.27 -13.33
CA LEU A 85 -6.97 19.58 -13.13
C LEU A 85 -6.68 19.34 -11.65
N LEU A 86 -6.94 20.31 -10.78
CA LEU A 86 -6.81 20.13 -9.33
C LEU A 86 -7.77 19.05 -8.83
N ASN A 87 -9.02 19.05 -9.26
CA ASN A 87 -9.99 18.00 -8.90
C ASN A 87 -9.50 16.61 -9.34
N PHE A 88 -8.88 16.50 -10.52
CA PHE A 88 -8.29 15.25 -11.00
C PHE A 88 -7.08 14.80 -10.16
N VAL A 89 -6.15 15.71 -9.86
CA VAL A 89 -4.97 15.40 -9.01
C VAL A 89 -5.42 14.96 -7.61
N MET A 90 -6.41 15.65 -7.07
CA MET A 90 -7.00 15.37 -5.77
C MET A 90 -7.63 13.98 -5.73
N ALA A 91 -8.41 13.62 -6.75
CA ALA A 91 -8.94 12.27 -6.90
C ALA A 91 -7.83 11.22 -7.10
N ALA A 92 -6.80 11.55 -7.89
CA ALA A 92 -5.68 10.65 -8.17
C ALA A 92 -4.88 10.29 -6.91
N MET A 93 -4.76 11.21 -5.95
CA MET A 93 -4.05 10.95 -4.67
C MET A 93 -4.67 9.81 -3.86
N PHE A 94 -5.99 9.62 -3.94
CA PHE A 94 -6.68 8.50 -3.28
C PHE A 94 -6.40 7.15 -3.95
N VAL A 95 -5.88 7.13 -5.18
CA VAL A 95 -5.52 5.90 -5.90
C VAL A 95 -4.01 5.67 -5.84
N VAL A 96 -3.22 6.70 -6.11
CA VAL A 96 -1.76 6.62 -6.20
C VAL A 96 -1.12 6.34 -4.84
N LEU A 97 -1.54 7.00 -3.76
CA LEU A 97 -0.93 6.81 -2.44
C LEU A 97 -1.17 5.41 -1.86
N PRO A 98 -2.41 4.88 -1.83
CA PRO A 98 -2.64 3.49 -1.43
C PRO A 98 -2.05 2.49 -2.43
N GLY A 99 -2.08 2.81 -3.73
CA GLY A 99 -1.50 1.97 -4.77
C GLY A 99 0.02 1.81 -4.62
N PHE A 100 0.72 2.90 -4.29
CA PHE A 100 2.15 2.90 -3.99
C PHE A 100 2.46 1.95 -2.84
N TRP A 101 1.68 2.00 -1.75
CA TRP A 101 1.86 1.10 -0.60
C TRP A 101 1.71 -0.37 -0.96
N VAL A 102 0.64 -0.72 -1.67
CA VAL A 102 0.38 -2.11 -2.06
C VAL A 102 1.45 -2.60 -3.03
N ALA A 103 1.88 -1.76 -3.98
CA ALA A 103 2.97 -2.09 -4.90
C ALA A 103 4.31 -2.29 -4.18
N ALA A 104 4.63 -1.43 -3.20
CA ALA A 104 5.84 -1.56 -2.40
C ALA A 104 5.85 -2.86 -1.57
N LEU A 105 4.71 -3.24 -0.98
CA LEU A 105 4.57 -4.51 -0.27
C LEU A 105 4.71 -5.72 -1.21
N ALA A 106 4.12 -5.67 -2.40
CA ALA A 106 4.27 -6.72 -3.40
C ALA A 106 5.75 -6.88 -3.80
N TRP A 107 6.46 -5.79 -4.05
CA TRP A 107 7.88 -5.80 -4.36
C TRP A 107 8.74 -6.34 -3.21
N ALA A 108 8.47 -5.93 -1.98
CA ALA A 108 9.14 -6.44 -0.79
C ALA A 108 8.90 -7.95 -0.62
N GLY A 109 7.68 -8.42 -0.85
CA GLY A 109 7.33 -9.84 -0.81
C GLY A 109 8.10 -10.68 -1.84
N VAL A 110 8.20 -10.21 -3.09
CA VAL A 110 9.00 -10.88 -4.14
C VAL A 110 10.47 -10.99 -3.72
N ARG A 111 11.03 -9.90 -3.17
CA ARG A 111 12.44 -9.90 -2.78
C ARG A 111 12.73 -10.77 -1.56
N ALA A 112 11.85 -10.77 -0.56
CA ALA A 112 11.94 -11.67 0.58
C ALA A 112 11.85 -13.15 0.14
N GLY A 113 10.96 -13.47 -0.81
CA GLY A 113 10.85 -14.79 -1.42
C GLY A 113 12.14 -15.23 -2.11
N ASN A 114 12.74 -14.34 -2.92
CA ASN A 114 14.00 -14.62 -3.60
C ASN A 114 15.14 -14.91 -2.61
N VAL A 115 15.25 -14.15 -1.52
CA VAL A 115 16.28 -14.37 -0.49
C VAL A 115 16.06 -15.72 0.22
N ALA A 116 14.82 -16.04 0.59
CA ALA A 116 14.49 -17.31 1.21
C ALA A 116 14.84 -18.50 0.29
N GLN A 117 14.56 -18.38 -1.01
CA GLN A 117 14.88 -19.40 -2.00
C GLN A 117 16.39 -19.57 -2.22
N MET A 118 17.15 -18.47 -2.21
CA MET A 118 18.61 -18.52 -2.26
C MET A 118 19.21 -19.21 -1.02
N MET A 119 18.64 -18.97 0.17
CA MET A 119 19.08 -19.61 1.41
C MET A 119 18.78 -21.11 1.43
N ALA A 120 17.60 -21.51 0.95
CA ALA A 120 17.23 -22.92 0.79
C ALA A 120 18.19 -23.63 -0.19
N THR A 121 18.44 -23.00 -1.35
CA THR A 121 19.34 -23.54 -2.38
C THR A 121 20.79 -23.63 -1.88
N SER A 122 21.26 -22.65 -1.09
CA SER A 122 22.60 -22.68 -0.49
C SER A 122 22.74 -23.80 0.55
N THR A 123 21.68 -24.05 1.32
CA THR A 123 21.64 -25.15 2.29
C THR A 123 21.64 -26.51 1.61
N ASP A 124 20.90 -26.66 0.51
CA ASP A 124 20.92 -27.87 -0.32
C ASP A 124 22.29 -28.09 -0.97
N GLY A 125 22.92 -27.02 -1.45
CA GLY A 125 24.30 -27.03 -1.94
C GLY A 125 25.29 -27.53 -0.87
N ALA A 126 25.23 -26.97 0.35
CA ALA A 126 26.06 -27.40 1.47
C ALA A 126 25.78 -28.86 1.89
N LYS A 127 24.52 -29.28 1.92
CA LYS A 127 24.11 -30.65 2.22
C LYS A 127 24.62 -31.64 1.17
N SER A 128 24.57 -31.27 -0.10
CA SER A 128 25.09 -32.07 -1.21
C SER A 128 26.62 -32.15 -1.23
N ALA A 129 27.31 -31.07 -0.83
CA ALA A 129 28.76 -31.07 -0.68
C ALA A 129 29.19 -31.96 0.51
N GLY A 130 28.46 -31.89 1.64
CA GLY A 130 28.68 -32.75 2.79
C GLY A 130 28.45 -34.24 2.49
N SER A 131 27.38 -34.59 1.77
CA SER A 131 27.11 -35.99 1.39
C SER A 131 28.16 -36.53 0.42
N LYS A 132 28.64 -35.73 -0.53
CA LYS A 132 29.74 -36.11 -1.43
C LYS A 132 31.08 -36.25 -0.70
N ALA A 133 31.32 -35.48 0.36
CA ALA A 133 32.52 -35.61 1.19
C ALA A 133 32.50 -36.90 2.01
N VAL A 134 31.36 -37.23 2.65
CA VAL A 134 31.19 -38.51 3.35
C VAL A 134 31.40 -39.69 2.41
N ASN A 135 30.86 -39.62 1.19
CA ASN A 135 31.00 -40.68 0.18
C ASN A 135 32.39 -40.75 -0.49
N LYS A 136 33.28 -39.80 -0.22
CA LYS A 136 34.69 -39.81 -0.65
C LYS A 136 35.64 -40.31 0.45
N VAL A 137 35.17 -40.37 1.70
CA VAL A 137 35.97 -40.71 2.89
C VAL A 137 35.68 -42.15 3.37
N VAL A 138 34.56 -42.75 2.94
CA VAL A 138 34.27 -44.19 3.03
C VAL A 138 34.65 -44.87 1.73
#